data_AF-A0A3N2R139-F1
#
_entry.id   AF-A0A3N2R139-F1
#
_cell.length_a   1.000
_cell.length_b   1.000
_cell.length_c   1.000
_cell.angle_alpha   90.00
_cell.angle_beta   90.00
_cell.angle_gamma   90.00
#
_symmetry.space_group_name_H-M   'P 1'
#
loop_
_entity.id
_entity.type
_entity.pdbx_description
1 polymer ?
#
loop_
_entity_poly.entity_id
_entity_poly.type
_entity_poly.pdbx_seq_one_letter_code
_entity_poly.pdbx_strand_id
1 'polypeptide(L)'
;MRPEPAAVIALLLAAPAALAETERRTCETPNFGSYPCQLTYSDPAPGYLRSVVVSDPSGQRPSFSMHSKEDLTAQVHVAYPGEEWRYMGTWEPGERAGSVDFECARPAARQPAEVRTRLGADSWQLCVR
;
A
#
# COMPACT_ATOMS: atom_id res chain seq x y z
N MET A 1 1.00 41.42 46.95
CA MET A 1 2.08 40.69 46.24
C MET A 1 1.67 39.23 46.20
N ARG A 2 1.22 38.75 45.03
CA ARG A 2 0.81 37.35 44.81
C ARG A 2 1.90 36.69 43.96
N PRO A 3 2.47 35.54 44.36
CA PRO A 3 3.45 34.85 43.52
C PRO A 3 2.76 34.20 42.32
N GLU A 4 3.42 34.30 41.18
CA GLU A 4 3.05 33.78 39.86
C GLU A 4 2.90 32.25 39.87
N PRO A 5 2.01 31.68 39.04
CA PRO A 5 1.97 30.24 38.85
C PRO A 5 3.16 29.80 37.98
N ALA A 6 3.99 28.92 38.55
CA ALA A 6 5.07 28.23 37.86
C ALA A 6 4.53 27.52 36.61
N ALA A 7 5.15 27.82 35.47
CA ALA A 7 4.89 27.14 34.21
C ALA A 7 5.27 25.66 34.33
N VAL A 8 4.28 24.79 34.20
CA VAL A 8 4.47 23.35 34.04
C VAL A 8 5.05 23.12 32.64
N ILE A 9 6.35 22.85 32.56
CA ILE A 9 6.99 22.38 31.33
C ILE A 9 6.48 20.96 31.08
N ALA A 10 5.44 20.84 30.26
CA ALA A 10 5.04 19.56 29.68
C ALA A 10 6.11 19.18 28.65
N LEU A 11 7.00 18.23 28.99
CA LEU A 11 7.77 17.50 27.99
C LEU A 11 6.77 16.69 27.14
N LEU A 12 6.39 17.25 26.00
CA LEU A 12 5.81 16.50 24.90
C LEU A 12 6.88 15.52 24.41
N LEU A 13 6.80 14.28 24.87
CA LEU A 13 7.40 13.13 24.20
C LEU A 13 6.74 13.05 22.80
N ALA A 14 7.31 13.75 21.82
CA ALA A 14 7.06 13.42 20.44
C ALA A 14 7.61 12.01 20.24
N ALA A 15 6.71 11.02 20.12
CA ALA A 15 7.09 9.69 19.68
C ALA A 15 7.94 9.85 18.40
N PRO A 16 9.04 9.10 18.24
CA PRO A 16 9.83 9.17 17.02
C PRO A 16 8.89 8.89 15.86
N ALA A 17 8.77 9.85 14.93
CA ALA A 17 8.10 9.60 13.67
C ALA A 17 8.84 8.42 13.02
N ALA A 18 8.18 7.27 12.95
CA ALA A 18 8.73 6.09 12.33
C ALA A 18 9.19 6.46 10.92
N LEU A 19 10.46 6.18 10.60
CA LEU A 19 11.04 6.51 9.31
C LEU A 19 10.38 5.61 8.25
N ALA A 20 9.46 6.18 7.48
CA ALA A 20 8.96 5.50 6.29
C ALA A 20 10.12 5.34 5.31
N GLU A 21 10.51 4.10 5.01
CA GLU A 21 11.50 3.80 3.98
C GLU A 21 10.84 4.05 2.62
N THR A 22 11.51 4.83 1.76
CA THR A 22 11.00 5.12 0.42
C THR A 22 11.97 4.71 -0.65
N GLU A 23 11.44 4.15 -1.73
CA GLU A 23 12.22 3.64 -2.84
C GLU A 23 11.55 3.96 -4.17
N ARG A 24 12.33 4.30 -5.20
CA ARG A 24 11.82 4.50 -6.57
C ARG A 24 12.02 3.24 -7.39
N ARG A 25 10.96 2.81 -8.08
CA ARG A 25 10.90 1.59 -8.89
C ARG A 25 10.17 1.84 -10.21
N THR A 26 10.16 0.84 -11.07
CA THR A 26 9.28 0.78 -12.23
C THR A 26 8.11 -0.13 -11.91
N CYS A 27 6.90 0.40 -12.03
CA CYS A 27 5.67 -0.35 -11.88
C CYS A 27 5.09 -0.69 -13.25
N GLU A 28 4.41 -1.82 -13.36
CA GLU A 28 3.74 -2.27 -14.59
C GLU A 28 2.36 -2.82 -14.26
N THR A 29 1.35 -2.40 -15.02
CA THR A 29 0.01 -2.98 -14.96
C THR A 29 -0.50 -3.25 -16.38
N PRO A 30 -1.39 -4.23 -16.60
CA PRO A 30 -1.89 -4.54 -17.94
C PRO A 30 -2.52 -3.33 -18.66
N ASN A 31 -3.23 -2.48 -17.91
CA ASN A 31 -4.01 -1.38 -18.47
C ASN A 31 -3.23 -0.08 -18.63
N PHE A 32 -2.14 0.12 -17.90
CA PHE A 32 -1.38 1.37 -17.89
C PHE A 32 0.07 1.24 -18.41
N GLY A 33 0.52 0.03 -18.71
CA GLY A 33 1.90 -0.26 -19.10
C GLY A 33 2.88 0.02 -17.97
N SER A 34 4.16 0.22 -18.33
CA SER A 34 5.23 0.54 -17.37
C SER A 34 5.26 2.04 -17.04
N TYR A 35 5.47 2.38 -15.77
CA TYR A 35 5.56 3.76 -15.27
C TYR A 35 6.48 3.86 -14.04
N PRO A 36 7.12 5.02 -13.80
CA PRO A 36 7.88 5.24 -12.57
C PRO A 36 6.94 5.28 -11.37
N CYS A 37 7.30 4.60 -10.29
CA CYS A 37 6.54 4.58 -9.06
C CYS A 37 7.45 4.74 -7.84
N GLN A 38 6.85 5.16 -6.72
CA GLN A 38 7.50 5.27 -5.44
C GLN A 38 6.83 4.35 -4.43
N LEU A 39 7.63 3.47 -3.84
CA LEU A 39 7.24 2.61 -2.74
C LEU A 39 7.50 3.36 -1.44
N THR A 40 6.54 3.31 -0.53
CA THR A 40 6.65 3.83 0.82
C THR A 40 6.27 2.72 1.78
N TYR A 41 7.26 2.20 2.50
CA TYR A 41 7.05 1.20 3.54
C TYR A 41 6.73 1.91 4.85
N SER A 42 5.73 1.39 5.56
CA SER A 42 5.33 1.91 6.86
C SER A 42 5.20 0.78 7.87
N ASP A 43 5.21 1.16 9.15
CA ASP A 43 4.91 0.22 10.22
C ASP A 43 3.53 -0.43 9.96
N PRO A 44 3.46 -1.77 9.99
CA PRO A 44 2.20 -2.45 9.74
C PRO A 44 1.20 -2.15 10.87
N ALA A 45 -0.08 -1.99 10.48
CA ALA A 45 -1.15 -1.94 11.46
C ALA A 45 -1.24 -3.30 12.20
N PRO A 46 -1.81 -3.36 13.42
CA PRO A 46 -1.98 -4.60 14.15
C PRO A 46 -2.64 -5.70 13.29
N GLY A 47 -2.00 -6.87 13.23
CA GLY A 47 -2.47 -8.00 12.42
C GLY A 47 -1.91 -8.05 10.98
N TYR A 48 -0.98 -7.16 10.64
CA TYR A 48 -0.21 -7.22 9.39
C TYR A 48 1.29 -7.38 9.69
N LEU A 49 2.00 -8.03 8.78
CA LEU A 49 3.46 -8.18 8.81
C LEU A 49 4.15 -7.03 8.06
N ARG A 50 3.49 -6.46 7.05
CA ARG A 50 4.04 -5.38 6.23
C ARG A 50 2.93 -4.49 5.66
N SER A 51 3.24 -3.21 5.53
CA SER A 51 2.43 -2.24 4.78
C SER A 51 3.31 -1.53 3.76
N VAL A 52 2.86 -1.47 2.52
CA VAL A 52 3.52 -0.69 1.46
C VAL A 52 2.48 0.11 0.68
N VAL A 53 2.82 1.35 0.38
CA VAL A 53 2.09 2.19 -0.57
C VAL A 53 2.94 2.36 -1.82
N VAL A 54 2.40 1.95 -2.95
CA VAL A 54 2.97 2.15 -4.29
C VAL A 54 2.25 3.35 -4.90
N SER A 55 2.95 4.46 -5.02
CA SER A 55 2.41 5.71 -5.53
C SER A 55 2.98 6.04 -6.90
N ASP A 56 2.17 6.64 -7.77
CA ASP A 56 2.65 7.30 -8.98
C ASP A 56 2.91 8.79 -8.68
N PRO A 57 4.19 9.24 -8.70
CA PRO A 57 4.52 10.64 -8.44
C PRO A 57 3.89 11.63 -9.44
N SER A 58 3.52 11.17 -10.64
CA SER A 58 2.87 12.01 -11.65
C SER A 58 1.36 12.19 -11.41
N GLY A 59 0.75 11.33 -10.59
CA GLY A 59 -0.68 11.34 -10.30
C GLY A 59 -1.58 10.96 -11.48
N GLN A 60 -1.03 10.35 -12.55
CA GLN A 60 -1.76 9.98 -13.76
C GLN A 60 -2.04 8.48 -13.87
N ARG A 61 -1.41 7.68 -13.02
CA ARG A 61 -1.52 6.22 -12.94
C ARG A 61 -2.09 5.80 -11.59
N PRO A 62 -2.66 4.58 -11.48
CA PRO A 62 -3.18 4.11 -10.21
C PRO A 62 -2.08 3.98 -9.15
N SER A 63 -2.46 4.28 -7.92
CA SER A 63 -1.68 3.99 -6.72
C SER A 63 -2.27 2.78 -6.00
N PHE A 64 -1.42 2.02 -5.32
CA PHE A 64 -1.77 0.79 -4.63
C PHE A 64 -1.35 0.88 -3.16
N SER A 65 -2.17 0.36 -2.27
CA SER A 65 -1.86 0.19 -0.87
C SER A 65 -2.03 -1.28 -0.54
N MET A 66 -0.96 -1.91 -0.07
CA MET A 66 -0.87 -3.35 0.12
C MET A 66 -0.50 -3.62 1.58
N HIS A 67 -1.33 -4.42 2.25
CA HIS A 67 -1.13 -4.81 3.63
C HIS A 67 -1.05 -6.33 3.73
N SER A 68 0.15 -6.84 3.95
CA SER A 68 0.44 -8.28 3.94
C SER A 68 0.22 -8.88 5.32
N LYS A 69 -0.67 -9.86 5.44
CA LYS A 69 -0.93 -10.57 6.71
C LYS A 69 -0.01 -11.78 6.89
N GLU A 70 0.40 -12.34 5.77
CA GLU A 70 1.26 -13.51 5.64
C GLU A 70 2.16 -13.25 4.42
N ASP A 71 3.27 -13.98 4.28
CA ASP A 71 4.27 -13.75 3.23
C ASP A 71 3.71 -13.87 1.79
N LEU A 72 2.56 -14.54 1.65
CA LEU A 72 1.93 -14.89 0.38
C LEU A 72 0.58 -14.23 0.13
N THR A 73 0.08 -13.37 1.02
CA THR A 73 -1.17 -12.64 0.74
C THR A 73 -1.17 -11.21 1.26
N ALA A 74 -1.74 -10.30 0.46
CA ALA A 74 -1.94 -8.90 0.83
C ALA A 74 -3.38 -8.44 0.62
N GLN A 75 -3.89 -7.61 1.52
CA GLN A 75 -5.10 -6.82 1.25
C GLN A 75 -4.72 -5.61 0.43
N VAL A 76 -5.41 -5.42 -0.70
CA VAL A 76 -5.06 -4.39 -1.68
C VAL A 76 -6.18 -3.37 -1.80
N HIS A 77 -5.80 -2.10 -1.68
CA HIS A 77 -6.62 -0.97 -2.07
C HIS A 77 -5.98 -0.28 -3.27
N VAL A 78 -6.81 0.27 -4.16
CA VAL A 78 -6.37 1.01 -5.34
C VAL A 78 -7.03 2.37 -5.36
N ALA A 79 -6.26 3.41 -5.66
CA ALA A 79 -6.76 4.75 -5.95
C ALA A 79 -6.39 5.12 -7.39
N TYR A 80 -7.39 5.44 -8.20
CA TYR A 80 -7.18 6.01 -9.53
C TYR A 80 -7.00 7.52 -9.46
N PRO A 81 -6.44 8.17 -10.49
CA PRO A 81 -6.29 9.63 -10.53
C PRO A 81 -7.59 10.37 -10.19
N GLY A 82 -7.60 11.10 -9.08
CA GLY A 82 -8.76 11.87 -8.61
C GLY A 82 -9.86 11.05 -7.94
N GLU A 83 -9.67 9.75 -7.73
CA GLU A 83 -10.62 8.88 -7.03
C GLU A 83 -10.15 8.52 -5.61
N GLU A 84 -11.10 8.19 -4.75
CA GLU A 84 -10.82 7.65 -3.42
C GLU A 84 -10.29 6.21 -3.48
N TRP A 85 -9.57 5.81 -2.42
CA TRP A 85 -9.10 4.43 -2.26
C TRP A 85 -10.26 3.45 -2.20
N ARG A 86 -10.20 2.42 -3.06
CA ARG A 86 -11.19 1.33 -3.11
C ARG A 86 -10.54 0.00 -2.76
N TYR A 87 -11.19 -0.77 -1.91
CA TYR A 87 -10.76 -2.14 -1.62
C TYR A 87 -10.96 -3.04 -2.85
N MET A 88 -9.86 -3.66 -3.30
CA MET A 88 -9.79 -4.53 -4.48
C MET A 88 -9.50 -6.00 -4.11
N GLY A 89 -9.64 -6.36 -2.84
CA GLY A 89 -9.56 -7.75 -2.42
C GLY A 89 -8.20 -8.18 -1.88
N THR A 90 -8.05 -9.50 -1.77
CA THR A 90 -6.81 -10.17 -1.39
C THR A 90 -6.02 -10.53 -2.63
N TRP A 91 -4.74 -10.19 -2.65
CA TRP A 91 -3.83 -10.48 -3.75
C TRP A 91 -2.76 -11.48 -3.28
N GLU A 92 -2.29 -12.29 -4.22
CA GLU A 92 -1.26 -13.32 -4.04
C GLU A 92 -0.10 -13.07 -5.02
N PRO A 93 1.07 -13.70 -4.84
CA PRO A 93 2.17 -13.55 -5.78
C PRO A 93 1.72 -14.04 -7.16
N GLY A 94 2.16 -13.35 -8.20
CA GLY A 94 2.04 -13.82 -9.58
C GLY A 94 2.87 -15.10 -9.78
N GLU A 95 2.61 -15.82 -10.86
CA GLU A 95 3.18 -17.17 -11.12
C GLU A 95 4.72 -17.24 -11.14
N ARG A 96 5.41 -16.10 -11.22
CA ARG A 96 6.88 -16.00 -11.19
C ARG A 96 7.43 -15.40 -9.90
N ALA A 97 6.59 -14.82 -9.05
CA ALA A 97 6.99 -14.06 -7.88
C ALA A 97 7.09 -14.97 -6.64
N GLY A 98 8.20 -14.87 -5.90
CA GLY A 98 8.40 -15.57 -4.63
C GLY A 98 7.70 -14.94 -3.43
N SER A 99 7.13 -13.73 -3.58
CA SER A 99 6.37 -13.02 -2.54
C SER A 99 5.41 -12.01 -3.18
N VAL A 100 4.38 -11.57 -2.45
CA VAL A 100 3.39 -10.59 -2.95
C VAL A 100 4.00 -9.20 -3.14
N ASP A 101 5.09 -8.93 -2.42
CA ASP A 101 5.69 -7.60 -2.37
C ASP A 101 6.73 -7.37 -3.48
N PHE A 102 7.22 -8.44 -4.13
CA PHE A 102 8.33 -8.34 -5.07
C PHE A 102 8.14 -9.20 -6.32
N GLU A 103 8.32 -8.55 -7.46
CA GLU A 103 8.03 -8.95 -8.84
C GLU A 103 6.61 -8.68 -9.32
N CYS A 104 5.61 -9.48 -8.94
CA CYS A 104 4.23 -9.30 -9.40
C CYS A 104 3.21 -9.80 -8.38
N ALA A 105 2.11 -9.06 -8.21
CA ALA A 105 0.95 -9.44 -7.43
C ALA A 105 -0.30 -9.45 -8.32
N ARG A 106 -1.21 -10.38 -8.05
CA ARG A 106 -2.49 -10.54 -8.75
C ARG A 106 -3.60 -10.86 -7.75
N PRO A 107 -4.88 -10.61 -8.08
CA PRO A 107 -5.99 -11.07 -7.26
C PRO A 107 -5.92 -12.57 -6.99
N ALA A 108 -6.10 -12.96 -5.73
CA ALA A 108 -6.17 -14.35 -5.34
C ALA A 108 -7.32 -15.08 -6.06
N ALA A 109 -7.12 -16.34 -6.44
CA ALA A 109 -8.10 -17.10 -7.21
C ALA A 109 -9.42 -17.35 -6.45
N ARG A 110 -9.35 -17.43 -5.12
CA ARG A 110 -10.49 -17.70 -4.23
C ARG A 110 -10.81 -16.47 -3.39
N GLN A 111 -11.84 -15.72 -3.79
CA GLN A 111 -12.31 -14.53 -3.09
C GLN A 111 -13.83 -14.45 -3.07
N PRO A 112 -14.42 -13.69 -2.14
CA PRO A 112 -15.87 -13.46 -2.09
C PRO A 112 -16.40 -12.94 -3.44
N ALA A 113 -17.62 -13.32 -3.80
CA ALA A 113 -18.23 -12.98 -5.09
C ALA A 113 -18.26 -11.46 -5.34
N GLU A 114 -18.55 -10.68 -4.31
CA GLU A 114 -18.56 -9.21 -4.33
C GLU A 114 -17.20 -8.58 -4.71
N VAL A 115 -16.09 -9.23 -4.36
CA VAL A 115 -14.75 -8.77 -4.68
C VAL A 115 -14.40 -9.11 -6.12
N ARG A 116 -14.77 -10.31 -6.57
CA ARG A 116 -14.60 -10.73 -7.97
C ARG A 116 -15.35 -9.81 -8.93
N THR A 117 -16.59 -9.43 -8.58
CA THR A 117 -17.37 -8.47 -9.38
C THR A 117 -16.70 -7.10 -9.44
N ARG A 118 -16.06 -6.65 -8.36
CA ARG A 118 -15.35 -5.35 -8.31
C ARG A 118 -14.05 -5.34 -9.11
N LEU A 119 -13.31 -6.44 -9.11
CA LEU A 119 -12.16 -6.63 -9.98
C LEU A 119 -12.57 -6.59 -11.46
N GLY A 120 -13.81 -6.96 -11.79
CA GLY A 120 -14.33 -6.90 -13.15
C GLY A 120 -13.75 -7.98 -14.05
N ALA A 121 -13.91 -7.81 -15.36
CA ALA A 121 -13.41 -8.76 -16.37
C ALA A 121 -11.90 -8.62 -16.62
N ASP A 122 -11.34 -7.45 -16.32
CA ASP A 122 -9.93 -7.15 -16.51
C ASP A 122 -9.16 -7.74 -15.34
N SER A 123 -8.43 -8.82 -15.59
CA SER A 123 -7.59 -9.43 -14.57
C SER A 123 -6.53 -8.41 -14.14
N TRP A 124 -6.62 -7.89 -12.92
CA TRP A 124 -5.67 -6.89 -12.42
C TRP A 124 -4.33 -7.56 -12.07
N GLN A 125 -3.23 -6.86 -12.34
CA GLN A 125 -1.89 -7.27 -11.93
C GLN A 125 -1.08 -6.00 -11.70
N LEU A 126 -0.24 -6.03 -10.67
CA LEU A 126 0.79 -5.03 -10.41
C LEU A 126 2.13 -5.74 -10.39
N CYS A 127 3.07 -5.31 -11.22
CA CYS A 127 4.47 -5.72 -11.09
C CYS A 127 5.33 -4.53 -10.67
N VAL A 128 6.32 -4.80 -9.83
CA VAL A 128 7.29 -3.81 -9.35
C VAL A 128 8.70 -4.34 -9.62
N ARG A 129 9.52 -3.55 -10.33
CA ARG A 129 10.91 -3.86 -10.72
C ARG A 129 11.86 -2.73 -10.33
#